data_AF-A0A834CDK7-F1
#
_entry.id   AF-A0A834CDK7-F1
#
_cell.length_a   1.000
_cell.length_b   1.000
_cell.length_c   1.000
_cell.angle_alpha   90.00
_cell.angle_beta   90.00
_cell.angle_gamma   90.00
#
_symmetry.space_group_name_H-M   'P 1'
#
loop_
_entity.id
_entity.type
_entity.pdbx_description
1 polymer ?
#
loop_
_entity_poly.entity_id
_entity_poly.type
_entity_poly.pdbx_seq_one_letter_code
_entity_poly.pdbx_strand_id
1 'polypeptide(L)'
;MVFLPALQTKEEQSQITSQVTGQIGWRREGIKYRRNELFLDVLESVNLLMSPQGQVLSAHVSGRVVMKSYLSGMPECKFGMNDKIVIDKQGKGGATDDAGKSGKQSIAIDDCTFHQCVRLSKFDSERSISFIPPDGEYELMRYRTTKDIILPFRVIPLVREVGRTKLEVKVVIKSNFKPSLLAQKIEVRIPTPLNTSGVQVICMKGKAKYKASENAIVWKIKRMAGMKESQISAEIELLPTNDKKKWARPPISMNFEVPFAPSGLKVRYLKVFESKLNYSDHDVIKWVRYIGRSGIYETRC
;
A
#
# COMPACT_ATOMS: atom_id res chain seq x y z
N MET A 1 -50.91 -20.00 22.37
CA MET A 1 -49.79 -19.97 21.42
C MET A 1 -48.52 -19.75 22.24
N VAL A 2 -47.85 -20.84 22.63
CA VAL A 2 -46.67 -20.79 23.49
C VAL A 2 -45.45 -20.55 22.60
N PHE A 3 -44.76 -19.43 22.79
CA PHE A 3 -43.50 -19.13 22.11
C PHE A 3 -42.42 -20.08 22.62
N LEU A 4 -41.94 -20.97 21.75
CA LEU A 4 -40.71 -21.73 21.98
C LEU A 4 -39.51 -20.80 21.78
N PRO A 5 -38.54 -20.74 22.71
CA PRO A 5 -37.30 -20.02 22.47
C PRO A 5 -36.48 -20.78 21.42
N ALA A 6 -35.99 -20.05 20.41
CA ALA A 6 -35.14 -20.57 19.36
C ALA A 6 -33.89 -21.25 19.98
N LEU A 7 -33.61 -22.48 19.56
CA LEU A 7 -32.38 -23.20 19.91
C LEU A 7 -31.20 -22.46 19.28
N GLN A 8 -30.45 -21.71 20.11
CA GLN A 8 -29.17 -21.13 19.72
C GLN A 8 -28.19 -22.23 19.31
N THR A 9 -27.41 -21.96 18.27
CA THR A 9 -26.46 -22.93 17.73
C THR A 9 -25.30 -23.17 18.72
N LYS A 10 -24.71 -24.38 18.71
CA LYS A 10 -23.56 -24.72 19.58
C LYS A 10 -22.37 -23.76 19.40
N GLU A 11 -22.21 -23.20 18.21
CA GLU A 11 -21.18 -22.20 17.92
C GLU A 11 -21.45 -20.86 18.61
N GLU A 12 -22.69 -20.36 18.55
CA GLU A 12 -23.10 -19.15 19.28
C GLU A 12 -22.98 -19.33 20.79
N GLN A 13 -23.39 -20.49 21.34
CA GLN A 13 -23.18 -20.81 22.75
C GLN A 13 -21.69 -20.85 23.10
N SER A 14 -20.82 -21.41 22.26
CA SER A 14 -19.38 -21.45 22.51
C SER A 14 -18.73 -20.06 22.50
N GLN A 15 -19.18 -19.17 21.61
CA GLN A 15 -18.72 -17.78 21.54
C GLN A 15 -19.20 -16.96 22.74
N ILE A 16 -20.45 -17.16 23.17
CA ILE A 16 -21.00 -16.51 24.37
C ILE A 16 -20.26 -17.03 25.63
N THR A 17 -19.96 -18.33 25.70
CA THR A 17 -19.26 -18.93 26.86
C THR A 17 -17.78 -18.50 26.91
N SER A 18 -17.12 -18.31 25.77
CA SER A 18 -15.73 -17.79 25.73
C SER A 18 -15.65 -16.33 26.18
N GLN A 19 -16.67 -15.53 25.87
CA GLN A 19 -16.78 -14.14 26.34
C GLN A 19 -17.00 -14.04 27.86
N VAL A 20 -17.62 -15.05 28.49
CA VAL A 20 -17.88 -15.10 29.94
C VAL A 20 -16.72 -15.71 30.74
N THR A 21 -15.94 -16.62 30.14
CA THR A 21 -14.81 -17.32 30.81
C THR A 21 -13.44 -16.64 30.63
N GLY A 22 -13.33 -15.66 29.74
CA GLY A 22 -12.04 -15.04 29.38
C GLY A 22 -11.13 -15.93 28.53
N GLN A 23 -11.66 -17.05 28.01
CA GLN A 23 -10.91 -18.01 27.21
C GLN A 23 -10.65 -17.45 25.79
N ILE A 24 -9.38 -17.34 25.42
CA ILE A 24 -8.94 -16.77 24.14
C ILE A 24 -9.04 -17.84 23.05
N GLY A 25 -9.97 -17.67 22.10
CA GLY A 25 -10.25 -18.68 21.05
C GLY A 25 -9.22 -18.76 19.92
N TRP A 26 -8.35 -17.76 19.76
CA TRP A 26 -7.41 -17.66 18.62
C TRP A 26 -5.95 -17.97 18.96
N ARG A 27 -5.64 -18.31 20.22
CA ARG A 27 -4.27 -18.61 20.66
C ARG A 27 -4.27 -19.70 21.72
N ARG A 28 -3.48 -20.74 21.50
CA ARG A 28 -3.36 -21.88 22.43
C ARG A 28 -2.44 -21.52 23.59
N GLU A 29 -2.71 -22.07 24.76
CA GLU A 29 -1.81 -21.96 25.92
C GLU A 29 -0.56 -22.83 25.75
N GLY A 30 0.49 -22.53 26.52
CA GLY A 30 1.70 -23.36 26.61
C GLY A 30 2.66 -23.28 25.42
N ILE A 31 2.45 -22.35 24.48
CA ILE A 31 3.35 -22.13 23.33
C ILE A 31 4.75 -21.76 23.85
N LYS A 32 5.79 -22.41 23.31
CA LYS A 32 7.19 -22.13 23.65
C LYS A 32 8.03 -22.07 22.38
N TYR A 33 8.78 -20.99 22.24
CA TYR A 33 9.78 -20.82 21.20
C TYR A 33 11.17 -20.69 21.83
N ARG A 34 12.16 -21.35 21.22
CA ARG A 34 13.57 -21.15 21.60
C ARG A 34 14.00 -19.70 21.41
N ARG A 35 13.42 -19.02 20.42
CA ARG A 35 13.68 -17.64 20.06
C ARG A 35 12.35 -16.92 19.85
N ASN A 36 12.11 -15.88 20.64
CA ASN A 36 10.91 -15.06 20.49
C ASN A 36 11.18 -14.01 19.40
N GLU A 37 10.46 -14.11 18.29
CA GLU A 37 10.60 -13.17 17.18
C GLU A 37 9.28 -12.90 16.48
N LEU A 38 9.20 -11.74 15.84
CA LEU A 38 8.03 -11.34 15.06
C LEU A 38 8.43 -10.53 13.84
N PHE A 39 7.55 -10.55 12.85
CA PHE A 39 7.70 -9.86 11.58
C PHE A 39 6.42 -9.09 11.28
N LEU A 40 6.56 -7.81 10.92
CA LEU A 40 5.48 -6.96 10.45
C LEU A 40 5.69 -6.60 8.98
N ASP A 41 4.68 -6.91 8.18
CA ASP A 41 4.62 -6.55 6.78
C ASP A 41 3.53 -5.49 6.59
N VAL A 42 3.95 -4.27 6.29
CA VAL A 42 3.05 -3.20 5.85
C VAL A 42 2.92 -3.30 4.33
N LEU A 43 1.77 -3.80 3.88
CA LEU A 43 1.49 -4.05 2.47
C LEU A 43 0.46 -3.04 1.97
N GLU A 44 0.84 -2.23 0.99
CA GLU A 44 -0.02 -1.17 0.47
C GLU A 44 -0.18 -1.24 -1.05
N SER A 45 -1.40 -1.02 -1.53
CA SER A 45 -1.71 -0.83 -2.94
C SER A 45 -2.09 0.63 -3.16
N VAL A 46 -1.25 1.39 -3.87
CA VAL A 46 -1.55 2.77 -4.25
C VAL A 46 -2.29 2.81 -5.58
N ASN A 47 -3.43 3.48 -5.59
CA ASN A 47 -4.26 3.68 -6.77
C ASN A 47 -4.28 5.18 -7.12
N LEU A 48 -4.13 5.49 -8.40
CA LEU A 48 -4.07 6.83 -8.95
C LEU A 48 -4.80 6.88 -10.30
N LEU A 49 -5.61 7.91 -10.48
CA LEU A 49 -6.02 8.40 -11.80
C LEU A 49 -5.57 9.85 -11.93
N MET A 50 -4.72 10.13 -12.92
CA MET A 50 -4.16 11.46 -13.18
C MET A 50 -4.65 12.02 -14.53
N SER A 51 -4.92 13.32 -14.58
CA SER A 51 -5.25 14.04 -15.81
C SER A 51 -4.02 14.23 -16.71
N PRO A 52 -4.21 14.58 -18.00
CA PRO A 52 -3.09 14.89 -18.89
C PRO A 52 -2.25 16.08 -18.42
N GLN A 53 -2.87 17.04 -17.71
CA GLN A 53 -2.19 18.22 -17.15
C GLN A 53 -1.47 17.91 -15.82
N GLY A 54 -1.55 16.68 -15.33
CA GLY A 54 -0.93 16.25 -14.08
C GLY A 54 -1.75 16.57 -12.83
N GLN A 55 -3.04 16.85 -12.96
CA GLN A 55 -3.96 16.98 -11.83
C GLN A 55 -4.38 15.59 -11.34
N VAL A 56 -4.38 15.37 -10.04
CA VAL A 56 -4.84 14.11 -9.44
C VAL A 56 -6.37 14.11 -9.45
N LEU A 57 -6.97 13.21 -10.23
CA LEU A 57 -8.43 13.07 -10.32
C LEU A 57 -8.97 12.13 -9.24
N SER A 58 -8.21 11.08 -8.91
CA SER A 58 -8.51 10.17 -7.81
C SER A 58 -7.21 9.58 -7.28
N ALA A 59 -7.08 9.50 -5.96
CA ALA A 59 -5.99 8.77 -5.31
C ALA A 59 -6.49 8.11 -4.03
N HIS A 60 -6.15 6.85 -3.83
CA HIS A 60 -6.39 6.17 -2.57
C HIS A 60 -5.39 5.02 -2.38
N VAL A 61 -5.07 4.72 -1.13
CA VAL A 61 -4.26 3.58 -0.73
C VAL A 61 -5.13 2.59 0.01
N SER A 62 -5.04 1.32 -0.38
CA SER A 62 -5.57 0.19 0.38
C SER A 62 -4.40 -0.53 1.03
N GLY A 63 -4.33 -0.49 2.35
CA GLY A 63 -3.25 -1.05 3.14
C GLY A 63 -3.71 -2.19 4.05
N ARG A 64 -2.76 -3.06 4.38
CA ARG A 64 -2.93 -4.05 5.45
C ARG A 64 -1.62 -4.29 6.17
N VAL A 65 -1.73 -4.63 7.44
CA VAL A 65 -0.60 -5.02 8.28
C VAL A 65 -0.72 -6.51 8.56
N VAL A 66 0.21 -7.28 8.01
CA VAL A 66 0.32 -8.72 8.28
C VAL A 66 1.40 -8.92 9.34
N MET A 67 1.08 -9.72 10.35
CA MET A 67 2.00 -10.04 11.43
C MET A 67 2.30 -11.54 11.42
N LYS A 68 3.57 -11.89 11.53
CA LYS A 68 4.02 -13.26 11.84
C LYS A 68 4.55 -13.26 13.25
N SER A 69 3.90 -13.96 14.17
CA SER A 69 4.28 -13.98 15.58
C SER A 69 4.77 -15.37 15.99
N TYR A 70 6.00 -15.43 16.50
CA TYR A 70 6.59 -16.62 17.09
C TYR A 70 7.00 -16.27 18.52
N LEU A 71 6.00 -16.10 19.37
CA LEU A 71 6.14 -15.64 20.75
C LEU A 71 5.70 -16.73 21.71
N SER A 72 6.42 -16.92 22.80
CA SER A 72 6.07 -17.89 23.83
C SER A 72 4.92 -17.38 24.70
N GLY A 73 4.08 -18.27 25.24
CA GLY A 73 3.01 -17.91 26.16
C GLY A 73 1.82 -17.20 25.51
N MET A 74 1.24 -16.25 26.25
CA MET A 74 0.05 -15.46 25.90
C MET A 74 0.34 -13.95 26.03
N PRO A 75 1.30 -13.41 25.26
CA PRO A 75 1.76 -12.04 25.46
C PRO A 75 0.71 -11.01 25.03
N GLU A 76 0.53 -9.95 25.82
CA GLU A 76 -0.18 -8.74 25.39
C GLU A 76 0.77 -7.88 24.55
N CYS A 77 0.35 -7.57 23.33
CA CYS A 77 1.06 -6.72 22.39
C CYS A 77 0.39 -5.34 22.28
N LYS A 78 1.19 -4.29 22.12
CA LYS A 78 0.73 -2.93 21.82
C LYS A 78 1.40 -2.42 20.55
N PHE A 79 0.63 -2.17 19.50
CA PHE A 79 1.08 -1.64 18.22
C PHE A 79 0.78 -0.15 18.11
N GLY A 80 1.80 0.63 17.75
CA GLY A 80 1.72 2.08 17.57
C GLY A 80 2.25 2.51 16.21
N MET A 81 1.49 3.40 15.56
CA MET A 81 1.84 4.02 14.27
C MET A 81 1.76 5.55 14.36
N ASN A 82 2.21 6.24 13.32
CA ASN A 82 2.19 7.71 13.20
C ASN A 82 0.81 8.27 12.83
N ASP A 83 -0.26 7.89 13.53
CA ASP A 83 -1.61 8.39 13.28
C ASP A 83 -1.77 9.87 13.73
N LYS A 84 -2.33 10.72 12.86
CA LYS A 84 -2.51 12.19 13.05
C LYS A 84 -3.26 12.52 14.34
N ILE A 85 -4.26 11.73 14.68
CA ILE A 85 -5.07 11.93 15.89
C ILE A 85 -4.24 11.69 17.16
N VAL A 86 -3.26 10.79 17.12
CA VAL A 86 -2.38 10.47 18.27
C VAL A 86 -1.35 11.57 18.50
N ILE A 87 -0.79 12.14 17.42
CA ILE A 87 0.25 13.16 17.51
C ILE A 87 -0.33 14.48 18.06
N ASP A 88 -1.53 14.87 17.63
CA ASP A 88 -2.17 16.12 18.08
C ASP A 88 -2.54 16.07 19.58
N LYS A 89 -2.89 14.91 20.13
CA LYS A 89 -3.14 14.74 21.58
C LYS A 89 -1.87 14.81 22.43
N GLN A 90 -0.71 14.42 21.90
CA GLN A 90 0.59 14.54 22.59
C GLN A 90 1.23 15.93 22.44
N GLY A 91 0.75 16.77 21.52
CA GLY A 91 1.32 18.09 21.20
C GLY A 91 0.81 19.28 22.03
N LYS A 92 -0.13 19.08 22.98
CA LYS A 92 -0.66 20.17 23.83
C LYS A 92 0.23 20.52 25.05
N GLY A 93 1.54 20.47 24.88
CA GLY A 93 2.50 20.87 25.92
C GLY A 93 3.69 21.60 25.32
N GLY A 94 3.56 22.92 25.15
CA GLY A 94 4.64 23.81 24.74
C GLY A 94 4.41 24.46 23.38
N ALA A 95 3.72 25.60 23.39
CA ALA A 95 3.75 26.54 22.27
C ALA A 95 5.10 27.26 22.28
N THR A 96 5.94 26.96 21.30
CA THR A 96 6.92 27.90 20.77
C THR A 96 6.95 27.73 19.26
N ASP A 97 6.55 28.77 18.56
CA ASP A 97 6.64 28.90 17.11
C ASP A 97 8.08 28.71 16.65
N ASP A 98 8.37 27.57 16.02
CA ASP A 98 9.53 27.44 15.15
C ASP A 98 9.12 26.71 13.87
N ALA A 99 8.86 27.51 12.84
CA ALA A 99 8.58 27.09 11.48
C ALA A 99 9.87 26.58 10.81
N GLY A 100 10.36 25.43 11.26
CA GLY A 100 11.61 24.82 10.82
C GLY A 100 11.46 23.35 10.41
N LYS A 101 11.21 23.10 9.13
CA LYS A 101 11.45 21.85 8.35
C LYS A 101 11.82 20.57 9.15
N SER A 102 10.83 19.88 9.72
CA SER A 102 10.77 18.39 9.81
C SER A 102 9.51 17.91 10.56
N GLY A 103 8.33 18.43 10.18
CA GLY A 103 7.06 17.99 10.77
C GLY A 103 6.93 16.47 10.70
N LYS A 104 6.78 15.81 11.86
CA LYS A 104 6.56 14.37 11.98
C LYS A 104 5.35 14.01 11.11
N GLN A 105 5.61 13.50 9.90
CA GLN A 105 4.58 13.17 8.93
C GLN A 105 3.61 12.18 9.56
N SER A 106 2.36 12.60 9.73
CA SER A 106 1.32 11.83 10.38
C SER A 106 0.33 11.35 9.34
N ILE A 107 -0.05 10.08 9.39
CA ILE A 107 -1.04 9.51 8.49
C ILE A 107 -2.46 9.85 8.97
N ALA A 108 -3.33 10.23 8.04
CA ALA A 108 -4.77 10.28 8.25
C ALA A 108 -5.40 9.00 7.68
N ILE A 109 -5.83 8.09 8.55
CA ILE A 109 -6.55 6.89 8.16
C ILE A 109 -8.03 7.24 8.05
N ASP A 110 -8.66 6.88 6.92
CA ASP A 110 -10.08 7.18 6.70
C ASP A 110 -10.96 6.15 7.40
N ASP A 111 -10.67 4.87 7.17
CA ASP A 111 -11.34 3.74 7.80
C ASP A 111 -10.36 2.58 8.01
N CYS A 112 -10.64 1.75 9.01
CA CYS A 112 -9.86 0.56 9.30
C CYS A 112 -10.70 -0.55 9.92
N THR A 113 -10.27 -1.78 9.69
CA THR A 113 -10.82 -3.00 10.29
C THR A 113 -9.70 -3.76 10.96
N PHE A 114 -10.03 -4.45 12.05
CA PHE A 114 -9.07 -5.16 12.89
C PHE A 114 -9.41 -6.63 12.97
N HIS A 115 -8.38 -7.45 13.21
CA HIS A 115 -8.59 -8.82 13.65
C HIS A 115 -9.32 -8.86 14.99
N GLN A 116 -10.11 -9.92 15.23
CA GLN A 116 -10.87 -10.12 16.48
C GLN A 116 -10.01 -10.12 17.77
N CYS A 117 -8.70 -10.27 17.63
CA CYS A 117 -7.78 -10.23 18.78
C CYS A 117 -7.56 -8.81 19.34
N VAL A 118 -7.99 -7.77 18.62
CA VAL A 118 -7.80 -6.37 19.00
C VAL A 118 -8.89 -5.90 19.96
N ARG A 119 -8.46 -5.29 21.07
CA ARG A 119 -9.35 -4.69 22.06
C ARG A 119 -9.78 -3.28 21.61
N LEU A 120 -10.93 -3.20 20.92
CA LEU A 120 -11.43 -1.95 20.32
C LEU A 120 -11.64 -0.82 21.36
N SER A 121 -12.08 -1.13 22.57
CA SER A 121 -12.30 -0.14 23.64
C SER A 121 -11.05 0.66 24.04
N LYS A 122 -9.85 0.06 23.91
CA LYS A 122 -8.57 0.74 24.15
C LYS A 122 -8.14 1.58 22.94
N PHE A 123 -8.58 1.24 21.73
CA PHE A 123 -8.28 2.03 20.54
C PHE A 123 -9.05 3.36 20.52
N ASP A 124 -10.32 3.38 20.93
CA ASP A 124 -11.10 4.63 20.91
C ASP A 124 -10.58 5.68 21.91
N SER A 125 -10.09 5.22 23.07
CA SER A 125 -9.58 6.06 24.15
C SER A 125 -8.11 6.46 23.95
N GLU A 126 -7.21 5.47 23.79
CA GLU A 126 -5.76 5.65 23.74
C GLU A 126 -5.19 5.70 22.32
N ARG A 127 -6.00 5.35 21.30
CA ARG A 127 -5.55 5.17 19.90
C ARG A 127 -4.35 4.24 19.78
N SER A 128 -4.23 3.32 20.73
CA SER A 128 -3.23 2.26 20.80
C SER A 128 -3.91 0.92 20.51
N ILE A 129 -3.34 0.14 19.59
CA ILE A 129 -3.89 -1.16 19.21
C ILE A 129 -3.31 -2.20 20.18
N SER A 130 -4.12 -2.63 21.14
CA SER A 130 -3.75 -3.65 22.14
C SER A 130 -4.41 -4.99 21.81
N PHE A 131 -3.63 -6.08 21.81
CA PHE A 131 -4.11 -7.41 21.40
C PHE A 131 -3.23 -8.54 21.97
N ILE A 132 -3.77 -9.76 22.03
CA ILE A 132 -2.96 -10.98 22.20
C ILE A 132 -2.87 -11.65 20.83
N PRO A 133 -1.68 -11.76 20.20
CA PRO A 133 -1.57 -12.18 18.80
C PRO A 133 -1.89 -13.67 18.62
N PRO A 134 -2.69 -14.07 17.60
CA PRO A 134 -2.64 -15.41 17.07
C PRO A 134 -1.19 -15.84 16.76
N ASP A 135 -0.90 -17.11 16.97
CA ASP A 135 0.41 -17.67 16.67
C ASP A 135 0.59 -17.89 15.17
N GLY A 136 1.81 -17.68 14.65
CA GLY A 136 2.07 -17.74 13.22
C GLY A 136 1.64 -16.48 12.47
N GLU A 137 1.24 -16.64 11.20
CA GLU A 137 0.89 -15.54 10.29
C GLU A 137 -0.61 -15.21 10.31
N TYR A 138 -0.93 -13.93 10.50
CA TYR A 138 -2.31 -13.43 10.44
C TYR A 138 -2.35 -11.95 10.00
N GLU A 139 -3.50 -11.51 9.48
CA GLU A 139 -3.75 -10.10 9.15
C GLU A 139 -4.20 -9.37 10.41
N LEU A 140 -3.39 -8.45 10.95
CA LEU A 140 -3.70 -7.70 12.17
C LEU A 140 -4.76 -6.63 11.90
N MET A 141 -4.60 -5.90 10.81
CA MET A 141 -5.52 -4.83 10.41
C MET A 141 -5.48 -4.57 8.91
N ARG A 142 -6.57 -3.98 8.42
CA ARG A 142 -6.71 -3.43 7.08
C ARG A 142 -7.19 -2.00 7.19
N TYR A 143 -6.71 -1.13 6.31
CA TYR A 143 -7.03 0.29 6.36
C TYR A 143 -7.06 0.90 4.96
N ARG A 144 -7.72 2.05 4.87
CA ARG A 144 -7.78 2.89 3.68
C ARG A 144 -7.35 4.31 4.03
N THR A 145 -6.66 4.96 3.10
CA THR A 145 -6.41 6.40 3.16
C THR A 145 -6.56 7.04 1.78
N THR A 146 -7.02 8.29 1.77
CA THR A 146 -7.23 9.13 0.58
C THR A 146 -6.47 10.45 0.67
N LYS A 147 -5.86 10.76 1.83
CA LYS A 147 -5.20 12.05 2.11
C LYS A 147 -3.69 11.90 2.17
N ASP A 148 -2.98 12.94 1.76
CA ASP A 148 -1.52 13.07 1.88
C ASP A 148 -0.72 11.87 1.31
N ILE A 149 -1.27 11.23 0.27
CA ILE A 149 -0.65 10.06 -0.37
C ILE A 149 0.62 10.47 -1.12
N ILE A 150 1.70 9.73 -0.88
CA ILE A 150 2.95 9.84 -1.62
C ILE A 150 2.79 9.07 -2.93
N LEU A 151 2.67 9.80 -4.04
CA LEU A 151 2.64 9.24 -5.40
C LEU A 151 4.07 8.89 -5.85
N PRO A 152 4.46 7.59 -5.95
CA PRO A 152 5.86 7.24 -6.14
C PRO A 152 6.40 7.61 -7.52
N PHE A 153 5.53 7.68 -8.53
CA PHE A 153 5.91 8.02 -9.89
C PHE A 153 4.96 9.04 -10.50
N ARG A 154 5.51 10.05 -11.17
CA ARG A 154 4.76 10.94 -12.06
C ARG A 154 5.02 10.53 -13.50
N VAL A 155 3.95 10.27 -14.25
CA VAL A 155 4.01 9.99 -15.69
C VAL A 155 3.65 11.27 -16.44
N ILE A 156 4.44 11.62 -17.44
CA ILE A 156 4.25 12.81 -18.28
C ILE A 156 4.20 12.33 -19.73
N PRO A 157 3.00 12.12 -20.29
CA PRO A 157 2.83 11.78 -21.69
C PRO A 157 2.91 13.02 -22.58
N LEU A 158 3.54 12.88 -23.73
CA LEU A 158 3.50 13.83 -24.83
C LEU A 158 3.20 13.05 -26.11
N VAL A 159 2.06 13.33 -26.74
CA VAL A 159 1.61 12.66 -27.96
C VAL A 159 1.43 13.71 -29.05
N ARG A 160 2.12 13.51 -30.17
CA ARG A 160 2.07 14.38 -31.35
C ARG A 160 1.61 13.59 -32.57
N GLU A 161 0.61 14.10 -33.26
CA GLU A 161 0.12 13.53 -34.52
C GLU A 161 0.91 14.13 -35.68
N VAL A 162 1.48 13.27 -36.54
CA VAL A 162 2.25 13.68 -37.72
C VAL A 162 1.49 13.23 -38.96
N GLY A 163 0.70 14.15 -39.52
CA GLY A 163 -0.23 13.82 -40.59
C GLY A 163 -1.30 12.82 -40.15
N ARG A 164 -1.61 11.84 -41.00
CA ARG A 164 -2.60 10.78 -40.72
C ARG A 164 -1.99 9.39 -40.56
N THR A 165 -0.69 9.25 -40.80
CA THR A 165 0.01 7.96 -40.92
C THR A 165 1.00 7.71 -39.80
N LYS A 166 1.22 8.68 -38.90
CA LYS A 166 2.24 8.58 -37.86
C LYS A 166 1.84 9.27 -36.56
N LEU A 167 2.14 8.62 -35.45
CA LEU A 167 2.09 9.18 -34.10
C LEU A 167 3.48 9.14 -33.49
N GLU A 168 3.89 10.27 -32.91
CA GLU A 168 5.08 10.36 -32.08
C GLU A 168 4.66 10.44 -30.62
N VAL A 169 5.18 9.52 -29.82
CA VAL A 169 4.86 9.42 -28.41
C VAL A 169 6.15 9.52 -27.60
N LYS A 170 6.19 10.46 -26.66
CA LYS A 170 7.25 10.57 -25.67
C LYS A 170 6.65 10.46 -24.29
N VAL A 171 7.16 9.55 -23.47
CA VAL A 171 6.70 9.37 -22.09
C VAL A 171 7.88 9.52 -21.17
N VAL A 172 7.77 10.46 -20.23
CA VAL A 172 8.74 10.66 -19.15
C VAL A 172 8.13 10.16 -17.85
N ILE A 173 8.87 9.32 -17.12
CA ILE A 173 8.53 8.95 -15.75
C ILE A 173 9.53 9.58 -14.79
N LYS A 174 9.02 10.17 -13.71
CA LYS A 174 9.81 10.78 -12.64
C LYS A 174 9.53 10.05 -11.33
N SER A 175 10.57 9.55 -10.67
CA SER A 175 10.44 8.95 -9.34
C SER A 175 10.44 10.04 -8.26
N ASN A 176 9.44 10.03 -7.38
CA ASN A 176 9.20 11.06 -6.36
C ASN A 176 9.25 10.48 -4.95
N PHE A 177 10.43 10.02 -4.53
CA PHE A 177 10.70 9.48 -3.21
C PHE A 177 12.19 9.58 -2.90
N LYS A 178 12.59 9.24 -1.67
CA LYS A 178 13.98 9.37 -1.21
C LYS A 178 15.00 8.75 -2.18
N PRO A 179 16.09 9.45 -2.54
CA PRO A 179 17.09 8.95 -3.48
C PRO A 179 17.76 7.62 -3.08
N SER A 180 17.83 7.33 -1.77
CA SER A 180 18.40 6.09 -1.24
C SER A 180 17.52 4.85 -1.44
N LEU A 181 16.24 5.03 -1.76
CA LEU A 181 15.32 3.93 -2.00
C LEU A 181 15.31 3.57 -3.49
N LEU A 182 15.13 2.28 -3.78
CA LEU A 182 15.02 1.74 -5.13
C LEU A 182 13.64 1.14 -5.35
N ALA A 183 12.88 1.71 -6.28
CA ALA A 183 11.72 1.05 -6.85
C ALA A 183 12.16 -0.12 -7.74
N GLN A 184 11.34 -1.17 -7.80
CA GLN A 184 11.62 -2.38 -8.57
C GLN A 184 10.39 -2.81 -9.38
N LYS A 185 10.59 -3.77 -10.29
CA LYS A 185 9.52 -4.38 -11.11
C LYS A 185 8.69 -3.31 -11.84
N ILE A 186 9.36 -2.28 -12.36
CA ILE A 186 8.71 -1.15 -13.00
C ILE A 186 8.30 -1.55 -14.41
N GLU A 187 7.03 -1.38 -14.73
CA GLU A 187 6.46 -1.61 -16.04
C GLU A 187 5.55 -0.44 -16.40
N VAL A 188 5.80 0.20 -17.54
CA VAL A 188 4.94 1.25 -18.09
C VAL A 188 4.27 0.68 -19.33
N ARG A 189 2.95 0.76 -19.39
CA ARG A 189 2.14 0.31 -20.51
C ARG A 189 1.57 1.52 -21.24
N ILE A 190 1.99 1.69 -22.49
CA ILE A 190 1.57 2.80 -23.35
C ILE A 190 0.66 2.20 -24.43
N PRO A 191 -0.65 2.50 -24.43
CA PRO A 191 -1.58 1.97 -25.42
C PRO A 191 -1.29 2.55 -26.81
N THR A 192 -1.53 1.75 -27.84
CA THR A 192 -1.40 2.11 -29.26
C THR A 192 -2.76 1.98 -29.95
N PRO A 193 -3.01 2.71 -31.05
CA PRO A 193 -4.23 2.55 -31.84
C PRO A 193 -4.37 1.15 -32.45
N LEU A 194 -5.60 0.73 -32.75
CA LEU A 194 -5.88 -0.56 -33.40
C LEU A 194 -5.33 -0.65 -34.84
N ASN A 195 -5.24 0.49 -35.53
CA ASN A 195 -4.71 0.58 -36.89
C ASN A 195 -3.18 0.75 -36.94
N THR A 196 -2.46 0.30 -35.91
CA THR A 196 -0.99 0.36 -35.87
C THR A 196 -0.38 -0.66 -36.84
N SER A 197 0.43 -0.20 -37.80
CA SER A 197 1.20 -1.08 -38.71
C SER A 197 2.59 -1.40 -38.19
N GLY A 198 3.22 -0.47 -37.48
CA GLY A 198 4.61 -0.57 -37.06
C GLY A 198 4.90 0.31 -35.86
N VAL A 199 5.87 -0.09 -35.04
CA VAL A 199 6.30 0.67 -33.87
C VAL A 199 7.81 0.62 -33.72
N GLN A 200 8.45 1.78 -33.72
CA GLN A 200 9.86 1.96 -33.38
C GLN A 200 9.98 2.61 -32.00
N VAL A 201 10.83 2.07 -31.14
CA VAL A 201 11.01 2.57 -29.76
C VAL A 201 12.47 2.85 -29.44
N ILE A 202 12.71 3.93 -28.72
CA ILE A 202 14.03 4.33 -28.21
C ILE A 202 13.89 4.59 -26.70
N CYS A 203 14.62 3.82 -25.90
CA CYS A 203 14.72 4.04 -24.45
C CYS A 203 16.14 3.80 -23.96
N MET A 204 16.69 4.71 -23.15
CA MET A 204 18.05 4.59 -22.60
C MET A 204 18.12 3.68 -21.36
N LYS A 205 16.98 3.48 -20.68
CA LYS A 205 16.87 2.67 -19.47
C LYS A 205 15.79 1.62 -19.66
N GLY A 206 16.07 0.39 -19.23
CA GLY A 206 15.13 -0.72 -19.36
C GLY A 206 15.08 -1.28 -20.78
N LYS A 207 14.00 -2.02 -21.07
CA LYS A 207 13.71 -2.60 -22.38
C LYS A 207 12.26 -2.34 -22.73
N ALA A 208 11.99 -1.89 -23.95
CA ALA A 208 10.64 -1.68 -24.45
C ALA A 208 10.36 -2.64 -25.60
N LYS A 209 9.13 -3.16 -25.66
CA LYS A 209 8.65 -3.98 -26.77
C LYS A 209 7.23 -3.59 -27.11
N TYR A 210 6.93 -3.49 -28.41
CA TYR A 210 5.56 -3.45 -28.88
C TYR A 210 4.95 -4.85 -28.82
N LYS A 211 3.74 -4.94 -28.28
CA LYS A 211 2.93 -6.16 -28.25
C LYS A 211 1.64 -5.91 -29.03
N ALA A 212 1.61 -6.37 -30.29
CA ALA A 212 0.48 -6.15 -31.19
C ALA A 212 -0.84 -6.77 -30.68
N SER A 213 -0.79 -7.99 -30.11
CA SER A 213 -1.96 -8.66 -29.53
C SER A 213 -2.61 -7.88 -28.38
N GLU A 214 -1.85 -6.99 -27.77
CA GLU A 214 -2.23 -6.20 -26.61
C GLU A 214 -2.46 -4.72 -26.96
N ASN A 215 -2.22 -4.32 -28.23
CA ASN A 215 -2.21 -2.93 -28.70
C ASN A 215 -1.49 -1.98 -27.73
N ALA A 216 -0.27 -2.37 -27.32
CA ALA A 216 0.48 -1.60 -26.35
C ALA A 216 2.00 -1.77 -26.49
N ILE A 217 2.72 -0.71 -26.17
CA ILE A 217 4.15 -0.73 -25.89
C ILE A 217 4.31 -1.03 -24.39
N VAL A 218 5.08 -2.07 -24.09
CA VAL A 218 5.42 -2.46 -22.71
C VAL A 218 6.88 -2.11 -22.45
N TRP A 219 7.11 -1.14 -21.58
CA TRP A 219 8.43 -0.67 -21.17
C TRP A 219 8.76 -1.15 -19.76
N LYS A 220 9.76 -2.04 -19.64
CA LYS A 220 10.17 -2.63 -18.35
C LYS A 220 11.51 -2.08 -17.89
N ILE A 221 11.56 -1.59 -16.65
CA ILE A 221 12.78 -1.13 -15.98
C ILE A 221 12.96 -1.98 -14.72
N LYS A 222 14.11 -2.66 -14.59
CA LYS A 222 14.36 -3.56 -13.45
C LYS A 222 14.28 -2.83 -12.11
N ARG A 223 14.98 -1.69 -12.01
CA ARG A 223 15.06 -0.85 -10.81
C ARG A 223 15.25 0.62 -11.17
N MET A 224 14.75 1.53 -10.33
CA MET A 224 14.97 2.97 -10.43
C MET A 224 15.08 3.60 -9.04
N ALA A 225 16.10 4.43 -8.83
CA ALA A 225 16.27 5.19 -7.60
C ALA A 225 15.28 6.36 -7.51
N GLY A 226 15.05 6.88 -6.30
CA GLY A 226 14.23 8.07 -6.09
C GLY A 226 14.85 9.34 -6.68
N MET A 227 14.03 10.33 -7.00
CA MET A 227 14.45 11.61 -7.59
C MET A 227 15.24 11.44 -8.89
N LYS A 228 14.80 10.50 -9.74
CA LYS A 228 15.36 10.24 -11.07
C LYS A 228 14.28 10.37 -12.13
N GLU A 229 14.74 10.60 -13.35
CA GLU A 229 13.89 10.64 -14.53
C GLU A 229 14.35 9.59 -15.53
N SER A 230 13.41 9.04 -16.28
CA SER A 230 13.69 8.23 -17.45
C SER A 230 12.62 8.46 -18.48
N GLN A 231 13.00 8.30 -19.75
CA GLN A 231 12.09 8.55 -20.87
C GLN A 231 12.17 7.42 -21.89
N ILE A 232 11.05 7.28 -22.59
CA ILE A 232 10.92 6.48 -23.80
C ILE A 232 10.33 7.37 -24.90
N SER A 233 10.88 7.27 -26.09
CA SER A 233 10.31 7.83 -27.32
C SER A 233 9.86 6.69 -28.22
N ALA A 234 8.72 6.85 -28.86
CA ALA A 234 8.16 5.89 -29.79
C ALA A 234 7.61 6.59 -31.03
N GLU A 235 7.81 5.96 -32.17
CA GLU A 235 7.22 6.31 -33.44
C GLU A 235 6.29 5.17 -33.85
N ILE A 236 5.01 5.49 -34.02
CA ILE A 236 3.95 4.53 -34.30
C ILE A 236 3.42 4.85 -35.69
N GLU A 237 3.59 3.92 -36.62
CA GLU A 237 3.04 3.99 -37.96
C GLU A 237 1.58 3.51 -37.94
N LEU A 238 0.74 4.22 -38.67
CA LEU A 238 -0.70 3.98 -38.75
C LEU A 238 -1.11 3.65 -40.17
N LEU A 239 -1.93 2.62 -40.29
CA LEU A 239 -2.69 2.36 -41.51
C LEU A 239 -3.79 3.42 -41.66
N PRO A 240 -4.10 3.87 -42.89
CA PRO A 240 -5.27 4.69 -43.16
C PRO A 240 -6.53 4.03 -42.58
N THR A 241 -7.34 4.80 -41.87
CA THR A 241 -8.64 4.34 -41.37
C THR A 241 -9.76 5.12 -42.08
N ASN A 242 -10.83 4.41 -42.41
CA ASN A 242 -12.05 5.01 -42.96
C ASN A 242 -12.94 5.62 -41.87
N ASP A 243 -12.60 5.42 -40.59
CA ASP A 243 -13.37 5.94 -39.46
C ASP A 243 -13.14 7.42 -39.23
N LYS A 244 -14.23 8.20 -39.22
CA LYS A 244 -14.22 9.61 -38.79
C LYS A 244 -14.05 9.79 -37.27
N LYS A 245 -14.12 8.70 -36.50
CA LYS A 245 -14.00 8.74 -35.03
C LYS A 245 -12.54 8.89 -34.62
N LYS A 246 -12.23 10.02 -33.98
CA LYS A 246 -10.91 10.27 -33.38
C LYS A 246 -10.65 9.21 -32.30
N TRP A 247 -9.44 8.65 -32.30
CA TRP A 247 -9.04 7.65 -31.33
C TRP A 247 -9.12 8.21 -29.89
N ALA A 248 -9.99 7.62 -29.07
CA ALA A 248 -10.07 7.91 -27.65
C ALA A 248 -8.91 7.21 -26.94
N ARG A 249 -7.88 7.99 -26.63
CA ARG A 249 -6.60 7.48 -26.09
C ARG A 249 -6.84 6.85 -24.72
N PRO A 250 -6.62 5.53 -24.55
CA PRO A 250 -6.69 4.92 -23.24
C PRO A 250 -5.56 5.48 -22.35
N PRO A 251 -5.74 5.51 -21.02
CA PRO A 251 -4.68 5.96 -20.12
C PRO A 251 -3.40 5.12 -20.23
N ILE A 252 -2.25 5.75 -19.97
CA ILE A 252 -1.00 5.05 -19.72
C ILE A 252 -1.06 4.47 -18.32
N SER A 253 -0.84 3.16 -18.18
CA SER A 253 -0.81 2.50 -16.88
C SER A 253 0.60 2.14 -16.45
N MET A 254 0.81 2.05 -15.13
CA MET A 254 2.11 1.75 -14.56
C MET A 254 2.01 0.72 -13.46
N ASN A 255 2.89 -0.28 -13.49
CA ASN A 255 3.10 -1.22 -12.41
C ASN A 255 4.47 -1.03 -11.77
N PHE A 256 4.55 -1.11 -10.45
CA PHE A 256 5.82 -0.99 -9.70
C PHE A 256 5.70 -1.54 -8.28
N GLU A 257 6.85 -1.74 -7.65
CA GLU A 257 7.00 -2.04 -6.23
C GLU A 257 8.00 -1.06 -5.59
N VAL A 258 7.69 -0.53 -4.41
CA VAL A 258 8.51 0.42 -3.65
C VAL A 258 8.68 -0.03 -2.19
N PRO A 259 9.87 0.17 -1.60
CA PRO A 259 10.19 -0.31 -0.25
C PRO A 259 9.73 0.66 0.85
N PHE A 260 8.55 1.26 0.69
CA PHE A 260 7.93 2.18 1.66
C PHE A 260 6.42 2.11 1.53
N ALA A 261 5.69 2.66 2.52
CA ALA A 261 4.24 2.82 2.48
C ALA A 261 3.85 4.12 1.75
N PRO A 262 3.22 4.08 0.56
CA PRO A 262 2.68 5.26 -0.11
C PRO A 262 1.74 6.12 0.75
N SER A 263 1.07 5.56 1.75
CA SER A 263 0.25 6.34 2.70
C SER A 263 1.05 7.24 3.63
N GLY A 264 2.37 7.02 3.74
CA GLY A 264 3.21 7.62 4.78
C GLY A 264 3.13 6.92 6.14
N LEU A 265 2.41 5.80 6.26
CA LEU A 265 2.37 5.00 7.50
C LEU A 265 3.78 4.55 7.89
N LYS A 266 4.08 4.73 9.18
CA LYS A 266 5.29 4.24 9.83
C LYS A 266 4.92 3.57 11.14
N VAL A 267 5.38 2.34 11.29
CA VAL A 267 5.39 1.64 12.58
C VAL A 267 6.33 2.42 13.52
N ARG A 268 5.79 2.90 14.64
CA ARG A 268 6.56 3.61 15.67
C ARG A 268 7.07 2.66 16.74
N TYR A 269 6.21 1.75 17.18
CA TYR A 269 6.58 0.72 18.15
C TYR A 269 5.66 -0.50 18.02
N LEU A 270 6.19 -1.64 18.43
CA LEU A 270 5.41 -2.80 18.82
C LEU A 270 5.99 -3.27 20.15
N LYS A 271 5.20 -3.16 21.22
CA LYS A 271 5.60 -3.62 22.56
C LYS A 271 4.99 -4.99 22.84
N VAL A 272 5.73 -5.86 23.50
CA VAL A 272 5.35 -7.22 23.87
C VAL A 272 5.50 -7.38 25.38
N PHE A 273 4.43 -7.80 26.04
CA PHE A 273 4.39 -8.00 27.48
C PHE A 273 3.91 -9.42 27.78
N GLU A 274 4.78 -10.25 28.34
CA GLU A 274 4.43 -11.57 28.87
C GLU A 274 4.69 -11.57 30.38
N SER A 275 3.63 -11.70 31.17
CA SER A 275 3.73 -11.59 32.63
C SER A 275 4.06 -12.92 33.31
N LYS A 276 3.83 -14.05 32.63
CA LYS A 276 3.99 -15.39 33.23
C LYS A 276 5.32 -16.05 32.91
N LEU A 277 6.04 -15.58 31.89
CA LEU A 277 7.30 -16.16 31.45
C LEU A 277 8.44 -15.16 31.64
N ASN A 278 9.66 -15.68 31.83
CA ASN A 278 10.87 -14.88 32.04
C ASN A 278 11.43 -14.34 30.72
N TYR A 279 10.65 -13.57 29.97
CA TYR A 279 11.16 -12.76 28.87
C TYR A 279 10.41 -11.43 28.79
N SER A 280 11.12 -10.41 28.35
CA SER A 280 10.66 -9.02 28.26
C SER A 280 10.60 -8.55 26.82
N ASP A 281 10.17 -7.30 26.62
CA ASP A 281 10.15 -6.66 25.30
C ASP A 281 11.52 -6.62 24.62
N HIS A 282 12.60 -6.55 25.41
CA HIS A 282 13.98 -6.49 24.93
C HIS A 282 14.49 -7.84 24.41
N ASP A 283 13.89 -8.94 24.85
CA ASP A 283 14.25 -10.29 24.45
C ASP A 283 13.58 -10.70 23.13
N VAL A 284 12.67 -9.87 22.62
CA VAL A 284 11.92 -10.12 21.39
C VAL A 284 12.58 -9.44 20.21
N ILE A 285 12.88 -10.22 19.17
CA ILE A 285 13.43 -9.70 17.92
C ILE A 285 12.28 -9.26 17.01
N LYS A 286 12.36 -8.03 16.51
CA LYS A 286 11.27 -7.39 15.76
C LYS A 286 11.76 -6.95 14.39
N TRP A 287 11.07 -7.41 13.36
CA TRP A 287 11.32 -7.02 11.99
C TRP A 287 10.14 -6.24 11.44
N VAL A 288 10.41 -5.20 10.66
CA VAL A 288 9.39 -4.47 9.91
C VAL A 288 9.86 -4.31 8.48
N ARG A 289 8.99 -4.64 7.52
CA ARG A 289 9.20 -4.30 6.12
C ARG A 289 7.97 -3.61 5.53
N TYR A 290 8.22 -2.76 4.55
CA TYR A 290 7.20 -2.02 3.82
C TYR A 290 7.24 -2.44 2.36
N ILE A 291 6.08 -2.77 1.81
CA ILE A 291 5.91 -3.14 0.41
C ILE A 291 4.73 -2.34 -0.13
N GLY A 292 5.05 -1.21 -0.77
CA GLY A 292 4.10 -0.47 -1.58
C GLY A 292 4.10 -1.02 -2.99
N ARG A 293 2.93 -1.29 -3.55
CA ARG A 293 2.75 -1.69 -4.95
C ARG A 293 1.73 -0.81 -5.63
N SER A 294 1.81 -0.71 -6.94
CA SER A 294 0.72 -0.15 -7.73
C SER A 294 -0.53 -1.04 -7.64
N GLY A 295 -1.69 -0.40 -7.51
CA GLY A 295 -2.97 -0.97 -7.93
C GLY A 295 -3.32 -0.41 -9.32
N ILE A 296 -4.49 0.21 -9.45
CA ILE A 296 -4.86 0.96 -10.66
C ILE A 296 -4.07 2.26 -10.66
N TYR A 297 -3.04 2.37 -11.49
CA TYR A 297 -2.17 3.54 -11.55
C TYR A 297 -2.09 4.08 -12.98
N GLU A 298 -2.98 5.01 -13.29
CA GLU A 298 -3.28 5.45 -14.66
C GLU A 298 -3.12 6.95 -14.85
N THR A 299 -2.57 7.34 -15.99
CA THR A 299 -2.43 8.74 -16.42
C THR A 299 -3.05 8.92 -17.80
N ARG A 300 -4.05 9.80 -17.91
CA ARG A 300 -4.72 10.12 -19.17
C ARG A 300 -3.78 10.89 -20.12
N CYS A 301 -3.98 10.72 -21.43
CA CYS A 301 -3.18 11.29 -22.51
C CYS A 301 -4.02 11.85 -23.67
#